data_AF-A0A7C5BEP0-F1
#
_entry.id   AF-A0A7C5BEP0-F1
#
_cell.length_a   1.000
_cell.length_b   1.000
_cell.length_c   1.000
_cell.angle_alpha   90.00
_cell.angle_beta   90.00
_cell.angle_gamma   90.00
#
_symmetry.space_group_name_H-M   'P 1'
#
loop_
_entity.id
_entity.type
_entity.pdbx_description
1 polymer ?
#
loop_
_entity_poly.entity_id
_entity_poly.type
_entity_poly.pdbx_seq_one_letter_code
_entity_poly.pdbx_strand_id
1 'polypeptide(L)'
;KTTKEFSSLNFVNFNKSFFDGEHCLEVQLPFIIRTLNNVKIVPILFGRVFVEDLEKLADKLVEISNSKKILIVVSTDLSHYLTYEEANKFDGETIEFIKNKDENSILTPIKEKDLRACGLFPVMTFIKYCKKKNADIKVLKYLNSGDTSSNKNRVVGYLSAVMYKKIE
;
A
#
# COMPACT_ATOMS: atom_id res chain seq x y z
N LYS A 1 20.20 -11.02 -1.45
CA LYS A 1 19.92 -11.59 -2.79
C LYS A 1 18.72 -10.89 -3.42
N THR A 2 17.52 -10.94 -2.82
CA THR A 2 16.33 -10.23 -3.34
C THR A 2 16.49 -8.72 -3.52
N THR A 3 17.18 -8.02 -2.60
CA THR A 3 17.48 -6.58 -2.77
C THR A 3 18.22 -6.26 -4.09
N LYS A 4 19.11 -7.17 -4.55
CA LYS A 4 19.86 -6.98 -5.80
C LYS A 4 18.98 -7.16 -7.04
N GLU A 5 17.85 -7.85 -6.95
CA GLU A 5 16.93 -7.97 -8.09
C GLU A 5 16.36 -6.61 -8.49
N PHE A 6 16.20 -5.69 -7.54
CA PHE A 6 15.72 -4.33 -7.85
C PHE A 6 16.79 -3.45 -8.52
N SER A 7 18.06 -3.86 -8.61
CA SER A 7 19.11 -3.02 -9.21
C SER A 7 18.99 -2.88 -10.73
N SER A 8 18.15 -3.70 -11.38
CA SER A 8 17.82 -3.52 -12.79
C SER A 8 16.87 -2.35 -13.05
N LEU A 9 16.27 -1.77 -12.01
CA LEU A 9 15.39 -0.61 -12.10
C LEU A 9 16.21 0.66 -11.88
N ASN A 10 16.37 1.47 -12.92
CA ASN A 10 17.21 2.67 -12.89
C ASN A 10 16.72 3.78 -11.94
N PHE A 11 15.45 3.73 -11.51
CA PHE A 11 14.84 4.65 -10.55
C PHE A 11 14.94 4.16 -9.09
N VAL A 12 15.53 2.97 -8.84
CA VAL A 12 15.73 2.45 -7.48
C VAL A 12 17.12 2.81 -6.97
N ASN A 13 17.18 3.38 -5.77
CA ASN A 13 18.43 3.74 -5.10
C ASN A 13 18.62 2.93 -3.81
N PHE A 14 19.85 2.51 -3.54
CA PHE A 14 20.22 1.70 -2.36
C PHE A 14 20.99 2.55 -1.35
N ASN A 15 20.33 3.53 -0.75
CA ASN A 15 20.91 4.35 0.31
C ASN A 15 20.17 4.12 1.64
N LYS A 16 20.91 3.73 2.68
CA LYS A 16 20.37 3.48 4.01
C LYS A 16 19.85 4.76 4.68
N SER A 17 20.45 5.92 4.39
CA SER A 17 20.06 7.17 5.03
C SER A 17 18.65 7.63 4.64
N PHE A 18 18.05 7.08 3.58
CA PHE A 18 16.66 7.37 3.22
C PHE A 18 15.65 6.79 4.21
N PHE A 19 16.07 5.86 5.07
CA PHE A 19 15.22 5.29 6.11
C PHE A 19 15.38 6.01 7.46
N ASP A 20 16.31 6.96 7.58
CA ASP A 20 16.55 7.67 8.84
C ASP A 20 15.37 8.59 9.15
N GLY A 21 14.71 8.36 10.29
CA GLY A 21 13.52 9.12 10.72
C GLY A 21 12.21 8.71 10.04
N GLU A 22 12.21 7.66 9.20
CA GLU A 22 11.02 7.14 8.54
C GLU A 22 10.32 6.08 9.39
N HIS A 23 9.03 6.27 9.65
CA HIS A 23 8.25 5.39 10.54
C HIS A 23 7.27 4.48 9.81
N CYS A 24 6.95 4.75 8.54
CA CYS A 24 5.89 4.03 7.81
C CYS A 24 6.18 2.52 7.65
N LEU A 25 7.46 2.14 7.60
CA LEU A 25 7.90 0.75 7.55
C LEU A 25 8.11 0.15 8.95
N GLU A 26 8.58 0.96 9.91
CA GLU A 26 8.87 0.54 11.28
C GLU A 26 7.62 -0.02 11.97
N VAL A 27 6.47 0.67 11.83
CA VAL A 27 5.20 0.28 12.45
C VAL A 27 4.69 -1.10 12.00
N GLN A 28 5.17 -1.61 10.86
CA GLN A 28 4.81 -2.93 10.35
C GLN A 28 5.67 -4.06 10.95
N LEU A 29 6.88 -3.74 11.43
CA LEU A 29 7.84 -4.74 11.92
C LEU A 29 7.31 -5.56 13.10
N PRO A 30 6.64 -4.98 14.12
CA PRO A 30 6.09 -5.78 15.22
C PRO A 30 5.08 -6.83 14.75
N PHE A 31 4.20 -6.48 13.80
CA PHE A 31 3.22 -7.42 13.24
C PHE A 31 3.91 -8.52 12.44
N ILE A 32 4.88 -8.17 11.59
CA ILE A 32 5.61 -9.13 10.77
C ILE A 32 6.38 -10.11 11.66
N ILE A 33 7.15 -9.63 12.63
CA ILE A 33 7.95 -10.48 13.54
C ILE A 33 7.04 -11.38 14.38
N ARG A 34 5.90 -10.85 14.85
CA ARG A 34 4.96 -11.61 15.68
C ARG A 34 4.24 -12.71 14.90
N THR A 35 3.91 -12.48 13.63
CA THR A 35 3.11 -13.40 12.81
C THR A 35 3.95 -14.34 11.97
N LEU A 36 5.10 -13.89 11.48
CA LEU A 36 5.99 -14.60 10.57
C LEU A 36 7.36 -14.77 11.23
N ASN A 37 7.56 -15.92 11.89
CA ASN A 37 8.88 -16.26 12.43
C ASN A 37 9.91 -16.45 11.31
N ASN A 38 11.13 -15.95 11.48
CA ASN A 38 12.29 -16.17 10.60
C ASN A 38 12.12 -15.76 9.12
N VAL A 39 11.55 -14.59 8.86
CA VAL A 39 11.45 -14.04 7.49
C VAL A 39 12.55 -13.03 7.16
N LYS A 40 12.95 -12.98 5.88
CA LYS A 40 13.83 -11.92 5.36
C LYS A 40 12.97 -10.77 4.84
N ILE A 41 13.27 -9.56 5.30
CA ILE A 41 12.54 -8.35 4.92
C ILE A 41 13.34 -7.58 3.86
N VAL A 42 12.66 -7.08 2.84
CA VAL A 42 13.20 -6.12 1.87
C VAL A 42 12.37 -4.84 1.98
N PRO A 43 12.86 -3.80 2.68
CA PRO A 43 12.15 -2.54 2.77
C PRO A 43 12.21 -1.80 1.43
N ILE A 44 11.08 -1.25 0.99
CA ILE A 44 10.98 -0.39 -0.19
C ILE A 44 10.28 0.89 0.26
N LEU A 45 10.99 2.00 0.17
CA LEU A 45 10.47 3.33 0.46
C LEU A 45 10.19 4.07 -0.85
N PHE A 46 9.05 4.74 -0.91
CA PHE A 46 8.62 5.49 -2.09
C PHE A 46 8.92 6.97 -1.87
N GLY A 47 9.83 7.53 -2.67
CA GLY A 47 10.06 8.96 -2.77
C GLY A 47 9.25 9.56 -3.92
N ARG A 48 9.87 10.45 -4.69
CA ARG A 48 9.29 10.94 -5.94
C ARG A 48 9.41 9.87 -7.02
N VAL A 49 8.28 9.38 -7.50
CA VAL A 49 8.17 8.35 -8.55
C VAL A 49 7.17 8.79 -9.62
N PHE A 50 7.35 8.30 -10.84
CA PHE A 50 6.39 8.49 -11.92
C PHE A 50 5.51 7.26 -12.09
N VAL A 51 4.34 7.43 -12.72
CA VAL A 51 3.37 6.33 -12.91
C VAL A 51 3.98 5.17 -13.70
N GLU A 52 4.85 5.47 -14.67
CA GLU A 52 5.54 4.50 -15.49
C GLU A 52 6.53 3.64 -14.69
N ASP A 53 7.10 4.19 -13.62
CA ASP A 53 8.00 3.46 -12.72
C ASP A 53 7.24 2.48 -11.83
N LEU A 54 5.98 2.79 -11.48
CA LEU A 54 5.11 1.89 -10.73
C LEU A 54 4.80 0.62 -11.52
N GLU A 55 4.63 0.75 -12.84
CA GLU A 55 4.41 -0.38 -13.75
C GLU A 55 5.62 -1.32 -13.77
N LYS A 56 6.82 -0.76 -13.98
CA LYS A 56 8.08 -1.51 -13.99
C LYS A 56 8.35 -2.18 -12.64
N LEU A 57 8.04 -1.50 -11.53
CA LEU A 57 8.18 -2.09 -10.19
C LEU A 57 7.20 -3.26 -10.01
N ALA A 58 5.95 -3.13 -10.46
CA ALA A 58 4.97 -4.21 -10.42
C ALA A 58 5.41 -5.42 -11.26
N ASP A 59 5.94 -5.20 -12.47
CA ASP A 59 6.53 -6.25 -13.31
C ASP A 59 7.66 -6.99 -12.59
N LYS A 60 8.55 -6.23 -11.94
CA LYS A 60 9.66 -6.82 -11.18
C LYS A 60 9.16 -7.65 -10.00
N LEU A 61 8.14 -7.19 -9.29
CA LEU A 61 7.52 -7.95 -8.21
C LEU A 61 6.88 -9.25 -8.72
N VAL A 62 6.25 -9.24 -9.92
CA VAL A 62 5.73 -10.45 -10.57
C VAL A 62 6.85 -11.44 -10.86
N GLU A 63 7.94 -11.00 -11.50
CA GLU A 63 9.13 -11.82 -11.77
C GLU A 63 9.69 -12.47 -10.49
N ILE A 64 9.86 -11.68 -9.43
CA ILE A 64 10.36 -12.18 -8.13
C ILE A 64 9.38 -13.20 -7.53
N SER A 65 8.07 -12.92 -7.58
CA SER A 65 7.05 -13.84 -7.04
C SER A 65 6.95 -15.18 -7.79
N ASN A 66 7.38 -15.24 -9.04
CA ASN A 66 7.38 -16.47 -9.83
C ASN A 66 8.56 -17.39 -9.46
N SER A 67 9.67 -16.82 -8.99
CA SER A 67 10.86 -17.57 -8.60
C SER A 67 10.97 -17.82 -7.10
N LYS A 68 10.21 -17.08 -6.28
CA LYS A 68 10.28 -17.12 -4.82
C LYS A 68 8.92 -16.93 -4.18
N LYS A 69 8.73 -17.59 -3.03
CA LYS A 69 7.61 -17.29 -2.13
C LYS A 69 7.87 -15.94 -1.45
N ILE A 70 7.06 -14.95 -1.80
CA ILE A 70 7.12 -13.61 -1.19
C ILE A 70 5.76 -13.23 -0.60
N LEU A 71 5.80 -12.35 0.39
CA LEU A 71 4.64 -11.60 0.88
C LEU A 71 4.93 -10.12 0.62
N ILE A 72 3.99 -9.43 -0.02
CA ILE A 72 4.04 -7.99 -0.22
C ILE A 72 3.15 -7.36 0.84
N VAL A 73 3.74 -6.48 1.65
CA VAL A 73 3.02 -5.69 2.66
C VAL A 73 3.06 -4.23 2.23
N VAL A 74 1.89 -3.62 2.11
CA VAL A 74 1.72 -2.20 1.75
C VAL A 74 1.27 -1.45 2.99
N SER A 75 2.05 -0.47 3.41
CA SER A 75 1.73 0.40 4.55
C SER A 75 1.05 1.66 4.03
N THR A 76 -0.18 1.93 4.49
CA THR A 76 -0.90 3.16 4.18
C THR A 76 -2.04 3.40 5.16
N ASP A 77 -2.23 4.65 5.53
CA ASP A 77 -3.51 5.18 6.00
C ASP A 77 -4.32 5.70 4.79
N LEU A 78 -5.63 5.88 4.96
CA LEU A 78 -6.51 6.48 3.94
C LEU A 78 -6.62 7.99 4.15
N SER A 79 -7.84 8.54 4.19
CA SER A 79 -8.05 9.98 4.38
C SER A 79 -7.53 10.49 5.73
N HIS A 80 -7.13 11.77 5.75
CA HIS A 80 -6.65 12.46 6.94
C HIS A 80 -7.50 13.69 7.25
N TYR A 81 -7.78 13.92 8.54
CA TYR A 81 -8.36 15.15 9.09
C TYR A 81 -9.73 15.56 8.52
N LEU A 82 -10.45 14.61 7.92
CA LEU A 82 -11.84 14.77 7.52
C LEU A 82 -12.77 14.57 8.73
N THR A 83 -14.00 15.05 8.63
CA THR A 83 -15.05 14.61 9.57
C THR A 83 -15.32 13.11 9.41
N TYR A 84 -15.87 12.48 10.45
CA TYR A 84 -16.21 11.04 10.41
C TYR A 84 -17.09 10.65 9.22
N GLU A 85 -18.06 11.50 8.86
CA GLU A 85 -18.96 11.28 7.73
C GLU A 85 -18.22 11.41 6.38
N GLU A 86 -17.41 12.46 6.22
CA GLU A 86 -16.57 12.64 5.02
C GLU A 86 -15.59 11.48 4.85
N ALA A 87 -14.90 11.07 5.93
CA ALA A 87 -13.95 9.95 5.90
C ALA A 87 -14.66 8.67 5.45
N ASN A 88 -15.79 8.30 6.05
CA ASN A 88 -16.54 7.11 5.64
C ASN A 88 -16.97 7.15 4.17
N LYS A 89 -17.35 8.33 3.66
CA LYS A 89 -17.70 8.50 2.25
C LYS A 89 -16.48 8.30 1.34
N PHE A 90 -15.45 9.10 1.52
CA PHE A 90 -14.30 9.13 0.61
C PHE A 90 -13.40 7.89 0.75
N ASP A 91 -13.25 7.36 1.96
CA ASP A 91 -12.55 6.09 2.18
C ASP A 91 -13.37 4.93 1.62
N GLY A 92 -14.71 4.97 1.72
CA GLY A 92 -15.58 4.01 1.05
C GLY A 92 -15.38 3.97 -0.47
N GLU A 93 -15.35 5.13 -1.12
CA GLU A 93 -15.01 5.24 -2.55
C GLU A 93 -13.62 4.67 -2.84
N THR A 94 -12.62 5.04 -2.03
CA THR A 94 -11.23 4.59 -2.18
C THR A 94 -11.13 3.06 -2.05
N ILE A 95 -11.87 2.48 -1.11
CA ILE A 95 -11.97 1.04 -0.91
C ILE A 95 -12.58 0.36 -2.14
N GLU A 96 -13.64 0.91 -2.74
CA GLU A 96 -14.21 0.37 -3.98
C GLU A 96 -13.24 0.45 -5.15
N PHE A 97 -12.48 1.55 -5.28
CA PHE A 97 -11.42 1.64 -6.29
C PHE A 97 -10.34 0.56 -6.09
N ILE A 98 -9.90 0.33 -4.85
CA ILE A 98 -8.94 -0.73 -4.52
C ILE A 98 -9.52 -2.11 -4.88
N LYS A 99 -10.75 -2.42 -4.46
CA LYS A 99 -11.42 -3.71 -4.74
C LYS A 99 -11.55 -3.98 -6.24
N ASN A 100 -11.96 -2.95 -6.99
CA ASN A 100 -12.15 -3.02 -8.43
C ASN A 100 -10.85 -2.89 -9.22
N LYS A 101 -9.71 -2.72 -8.53
CA LYS A 101 -8.39 -2.51 -9.12
C LYS A 101 -8.40 -1.29 -10.07
N ASP A 102 -9.16 -0.25 -9.75
CA ASP A 102 -9.25 0.98 -10.53
C ASP A 102 -8.12 1.95 -10.17
N GLU A 103 -7.04 1.89 -10.95
CA GLU A 103 -5.84 2.71 -10.74
C GLU A 103 -5.99 4.17 -11.20
N ASN A 104 -6.97 4.48 -12.04
CA ASN A 104 -7.19 5.84 -12.51
C ASN A 104 -8.02 6.62 -11.49
N SER A 105 -9.08 6.00 -10.97
CA SER A 105 -9.96 6.67 -10.01
C SER A 105 -9.26 6.94 -8.68
N ILE A 106 -8.33 6.08 -8.25
CA ILE A 106 -7.59 6.28 -6.99
C ILE A 106 -6.66 7.51 -7.00
N LEU A 107 -6.24 7.97 -8.20
CA LEU A 107 -5.48 9.21 -8.37
C LEU A 107 -6.33 10.47 -8.20
N THR A 108 -7.67 10.34 -8.25
CA THR A 108 -8.57 11.47 -8.11
C THR A 108 -8.50 11.98 -6.67
N PRO A 109 -8.08 13.23 -6.42
CA PRO A 109 -7.92 13.73 -5.07
C PRO A 109 -9.28 13.93 -4.37
N ILE A 110 -9.30 13.90 -3.04
CA ILE A 110 -10.51 14.13 -2.23
C ILE A 110 -10.88 15.63 -2.24
N LYS A 111 -9.87 16.48 -2.05
CA LYS A 111 -9.89 17.96 -2.18
C LYS A 111 -8.64 18.35 -2.96
N GLU A 112 -8.52 19.57 -3.48
CA GLU A 112 -7.42 20.00 -4.38
C GLU A 112 -5.99 19.58 -3.96
N LYS A 113 -5.75 19.31 -2.66
CA LYS A 113 -4.45 18.88 -2.12
C LYS A 113 -4.48 17.61 -1.27
N ASP A 114 -5.65 17.00 -1.09
CA ASP A 114 -5.82 15.83 -0.22
C ASP A 114 -5.84 14.55 -1.04
N LEU A 115 -4.82 13.71 -0.84
CA LEU A 115 -4.75 12.39 -1.44
C LEU A 115 -5.71 11.42 -0.74
N ARG A 116 -6.16 10.40 -1.48
CA ARG A 116 -7.01 9.32 -0.95
C ARG A 116 -6.30 8.36 0.01
N ALA A 117 -4.97 8.34 -0.03
CA ALA A 117 -4.13 7.50 0.80
C ALA A 117 -2.73 8.12 0.92
N CYS A 118 -2.11 8.03 2.10
CA CYS A 118 -0.73 8.53 2.27
C CYS A 118 0.28 7.68 1.48
N GLY A 119 0.02 6.38 1.35
CA GLY A 119 0.76 5.42 0.54
C GLY A 119 0.14 5.22 -0.85
N LEU A 120 -0.28 6.29 -1.54
CA LEU A 120 -0.94 6.19 -2.85
C LEU A 120 -0.11 5.39 -3.87
N PHE A 121 1.17 5.71 -4.02
CA PHE A 121 2.06 5.02 -4.97
C PHE A 121 2.28 3.54 -4.66
N PRO A 122 2.61 3.12 -3.42
CA PRO A 122 2.71 1.69 -3.12
C PRO A 122 1.36 0.96 -3.27
N VAL A 123 0.21 1.60 -2.98
CA VAL A 123 -1.12 1.02 -3.27
C VAL A 123 -1.33 0.83 -4.77
N MET A 124 -0.98 1.81 -5.60
CA MET A 124 -1.08 1.70 -7.05
C MET A 124 -0.17 0.58 -7.61
N THR A 125 1.08 0.50 -7.16
CA THR A 125 1.98 -0.61 -7.53
C THR A 125 1.38 -1.96 -7.14
N PHE A 126 0.76 -2.05 -5.97
CA PHE A 126 0.09 -3.26 -5.50
C PHE A 126 -1.14 -3.63 -6.35
N ILE A 127 -1.98 -2.66 -6.74
CA ILE A 127 -3.10 -2.86 -7.66
C ILE A 127 -2.59 -3.40 -9.01
N LYS A 128 -1.54 -2.79 -9.57
CA LYS A 128 -0.89 -3.23 -10.82
C LYS A 128 -0.36 -4.67 -10.70
N TYR A 129 0.31 -4.99 -9.59
CA TYR A 129 0.76 -6.35 -9.28
C TYR A 129 -0.42 -7.34 -9.21
N CYS A 130 -1.52 -6.98 -8.54
CA CYS A 130 -2.71 -7.82 -8.44
C CYS A 130 -3.34 -8.11 -9.81
N LYS A 131 -3.48 -7.09 -10.67
CA LYS A 131 -3.96 -7.26 -12.05
C LYS A 131 -3.11 -8.28 -12.82
N LYS A 132 -1.79 -8.11 -12.80
CA LYS A 132 -0.85 -8.99 -13.50
C LYS A 132 -0.87 -10.44 -13.00
N LYS A 133 -1.13 -10.67 -11.71
CA LYS A 133 -1.27 -12.01 -11.13
C LYS A 133 -2.68 -12.61 -11.28
N ASN A 134 -3.61 -11.88 -11.91
CA ASN A 134 -5.03 -12.19 -11.95
C ASN A 134 -5.58 -12.53 -10.54
N ALA A 135 -5.24 -11.67 -9.57
CA ALA A 135 -5.61 -11.82 -8.17
C ALA A 135 -6.79 -10.92 -7.80
N ASP A 136 -7.57 -11.40 -6.84
CA ASP A 136 -8.65 -10.64 -6.22
C ASP A 136 -8.17 -9.94 -4.95
N ILE A 137 -8.82 -8.84 -4.59
CA ILE A 137 -8.56 -8.11 -3.35
C ILE A 137 -9.82 -8.21 -2.48
N LYS A 138 -9.63 -8.65 -1.24
CA LYS A 138 -10.67 -8.70 -0.21
C LYS A 138 -10.35 -7.70 0.88
N VAL A 139 -11.30 -6.82 1.16
CA VAL A 139 -11.25 -5.96 2.35
C VAL A 139 -11.62 -6.81 3.57
N LEU A 140 -10.75 -6.80 4.57
CA LEU A 140 -10.96 -7.52 5.83
C LEU A 140 -11.66 -6.62 6.84
N LYS A 141 -11.21 -5.37 6.94
CA LYS A 141 -11.78 -4.39 7.85
C LYS A 141 -11.43 -2.98 7.39
N TYR A 142 -12.38 -2.07 7.59
CA TYR A 142 -12.15 -0.64 7.60
C TYR A 142 -12.69 -0.08 8.91
N LEU A 143 -11.93 0.85 9.49
CA LEU A 143 -12.26 1.65 10.67
C LEU A 143 -11.58 3.01 10.52
N ASN A 144 -11.97 3.99 11.31
CA ASN A 144 -11.23 5.25 11.45
C ASN A 144 -10.99 5.59 12.94
N SER A 145 -10.14 6.58 13.20
CA SER A 145 -9.79 6.98 14.59
C SER A 145 -10.97 7.50 15.42
N GLY A 146 -12.10 7.86 14.79
CA GLY A 146 -13.35 8.19 15.47
C GLY A 146 -14.14 6.97 15.96
N ASP A 147 -13.75 5.75 15.59
CA ASP A 147 -14.36 4.52 16.10
C ASP A 147 -13.82 4.13 17.49
N THR A 148 -12.66 4.67 17.89
CA THR A 148 -12.04 4.45 19.20
C THR A 148 -11.99 5.70 20.08
N SER A 149 -12.16 6.90 19.50
CA SER A 149 -12.14 8.18 20.21
C SER A 149 -13.50 8.88 20.21
N SER A 150 -13.73 9.80 21.16
CA SER A 150 -14.94 10.63 21.19
C SER A 150 -14.92 11.77 20.16
N ASN A 151 -13.77 12.09 19.56
CA ASN A 151 -13.64 13.18 18.60
C ASN A 151 -13.84 12.68 17.17
N LYS A 152 -14.95 13.10 16.56
CA LYS A 152 -15.35 12.73 15.19
C LYS A 152 -15.19 13.85 14.17
N ASN A 153 -14.60 14.97 14.55
CA ASN A 153 -14.46 16.15 13.68
C ASN A 153 -13.25 16.06 12.76
N ARG A 154 -12.23 15.29 13.14
CA ARG A 154 -10.98 15.13 12.39
C ARG A 154 -10.43 13.72 12.63
N VAL A 155 -10.68 12.81 11.69
CA VAL A 155 -10.31 11.40 11.81
C VAL A 155 -9.27 10.97 10.78
N VAL A 156 -8.66 9.81 11.00
CA VAL A 156 -7.77 9.13 10.05
C VAL A 156 -8.38 7.77 9.73
N GLY A 157 -8.47 7.44 8.45
CA GLY A 157 -9.00 6.17 7.96
C GLY A 157 -7.97 5.05 7.94
N TYR A 158 -8.36 3.85 8.36
CA TYR A 158 -7.52 2.66 8.45
C TYR A 158 -8.14 1.48 7.69
N LEU A 159 -7.37 0.90 6.76
CA LEU A 159 -7.82 -0.22 5.93
C LEU A 159 -6.92 -1.45 6.15
N SER A 160 -7.55 -2.60 6.37
CA SER A 160 -6.91 -3.90 6.20
C SER A 160 -7.54 -4.63 5.02
N ALA A 161 -6.70 -4.98 4.04
CA ALA A 161 -7.09 -5.73 2.86
C ALA A 161 -6.04 -6.79 2.53
N VAL A 162 -6.47 -7.84 1.85
CA VAL A 162 -5.61 -8.95 1.44
C VAL A 162 -5.86 -9.28 -0.02
N MET A 163 -4.78 -9.47 -0.78
CA MET A 163 -4.89 -10.10 -2.09
C MET A 163 -4.90 -11.61 -1.96
N TYR A 164 -5.69 -12.28 -2.79
CA TYR A 164 -5.73 -13.73 -2.85
C TYR A 164 -6.02 -14.18 -4.28
N LYS A 165 -5.56 -15.39 -4.59
CA LYS A 165 -5.94 -16.08 -5.83
C LYS A 165 -6.83 -17.25 -5.42
N LYS A 166 -7.99 -17.39 -6.07
CA LYS A 166 -8.80 -18.60 -5.91
C LYS A 166 -8.00 -19.77 -6.46
N ILE A 167 -7.91 -20.84 -5.67
CA ILE A 167 -7.38 -22.11 -6.14
C ILE A 167 -8.55 -22.73 -6.90
N GLU A 168 -8.38 -22.90 -8.20
CA GLU A 168 -9.29 -23.68 -9.05
C GLU A 168 -9.11 -25.18 -8.77
#